data_AF-A0A090MJB7-F1
#
_entry.id   AF-A0A090MJB7-F1
#
_cell.length_a   1.000
_cell.length_b   1.000
_cell.length_c   1.000
_cell.angle_alpha   90.00
_cell.angle_beta   90.00
_cell.angle_gamma   90.00
#
_symmetry.space_group_name_H-M   'P 1'
#
loop_
_entity.id
_entity.type
_entity.pdbx_description
1 polymer ?
#
loop_
_entity_poly.entity_id
_entity_poly.type
_entity_poly.pdbx_seq_one_letter_code
_entity_poly.pdbx_strand_id
1 'polypeptide(L)' 'MTNGKFRHLPVVENERVVGLISIGDIVKWRVKEYEREQEALRDYIKTA' A
#
# COMPACT_ATOMS: atom_id res chain seq x y z
N MET A 1 -3.62 -12.61 3.52
CA MET A 1 -2.48 -13.15 2.73
C MET A 1 -1.60 -14.06 3.58
N THR A 2 -0.94 -13.58 4.64
CA THR A 2 -0.03 -14.39 5.47
C THR A 2 -0.71 -15.55 6.21
N ASN A 3 -1.76 -15.29 7.01
CA ASN A 3 -2.48 -16.37 7.70
C ASN A 3 -3.20 -17.33 6.73
N GLY A 4 -3.80 -16.79 5.67
CA GLY A 4 -4.44 -17.60 4.62
C GLY A 4 -3.48 -18.21 3.59
N LYS A 5 -2.17 -17.96 3.71
CA LYS A 5 -1.09 -18.43 2.82
C LYS A 5 -1.33 -18.19 1.32
N PHE A 6 -1.83 -17.02 0.95
CA PHE A 6 -2.01 -16.60 -0.44
C PHE A 6 -1.33 -15.25 -0.71
N ARG A 7 -0.93 -14.99 -1.96
CA ARG A 7 -0.14 -13.80 -2.34
C ARG A 7 -0.90 -12.78 -3.17
N HIS A 8 -2.08 -13.11 -3.66
CA HIS A 8 -2.89 -12.23 -4.50
C HIS A 8 -4.34 -12.20 -4.03
N LEU A 9 -4.98 -11.05 -4.17
CA LEU A 9 -6.38 -10.82 -3.84
C LEU A 9 -7.07 -10.25 -5.08
N PRO A 10 -8.09 -10.94 -5.64
CA PRO A 10 -8.82 -10.43 -6.78
C PRO A 10 -9.69 -9.24 -6.37
N VAL A 11 -9.76 -8.23 -7.24
CA VAL A 11 -10.67 -7.10 -7.12
C VAL A 11 -11.89 -7.40 -7.97
N VAL A 12 -13.07 -7.36 -7.36
CA VAL A 12 -14.33 -7.72 -8.01
C VAL A 12 -15.26 -6.52 -8.02
N GLU A 13 -15.84 -6.23 -9.18
CA GLU A 13 -16.86 -5.21 -9.38
C GLU A 13 -17.95 -5.77 -10.29
N ASN A 14 -19.23 -5.59 -9.93
CA ASN A 14 -20.37 -6.12 -10.69
C ASN A 14 -20.23 -7.64 -11.00
N GLU A 15 -19.82 -8.42 -9.99
CA GLU A 15 -19.59 -9.87 -10.09
C GLU A 15 -18.49 -10.27 -11.08
N ARG A 16 -17.71 -9.31 -11.60
CA ARG A 16 -16.59 -9.56 -12.51
C ARG A 16 -15.27 -9.23 -11.85
N VAL A 17 -14.26 -10.06 -12.11
CA VAL A 17 -12.87 -9.76 -11.70
C VAL A 17 -12.35 -8.63 -12.59
N VAL A 18 -12.09 -7.47 -12.00
CA VAL A 18 -11.56 -6.28 -12.69
C VAL A 18 -10.07 -6.05 -12.43
N GLY A 19 -9.47 -6.81 -11.51
CA GLY A 19 -8.04 -6.70 -11.24
C GLY A 19 -7.54 -7.68 -10.19
N LEU A 20 -6.25 -7.56 -9.88
CA LEU A 20 -5.54 -8.39 -8.92
C LEU A 20 -4.55 -7.53 -8.14
N ILE A 21 -4.56 -7.65 -6.82
CA ILE A 21 -3.61 -6.98 -5.93
C ILE A 21 -2.70 -8.04 -5.31
N SER A 22 -1.38 -7.82 -5.36
CA SER A 22 -0.40 -8.68 -4.71
C SER A 22 -0.05 -8.18 -3.30
N ILE A 23 0.57 -9.05 -2.48
CA ILE A 23 1.15 -8.62 -1.21
C ILE A 23 2.22 -7.54 -1.39
N GLY A 24 2.94 -7.57 -2.51
CA GLY A 24 3.97 -6.58 -2.85
C GLY A 24 3.39 -5.19 -3.07
N ASP A 25 2.21 -5.10 -3.70
CA ASP A 25 1.52 -3.82 -3.90
C ASP A 25 1.14 -3.17 -2.56
N ILE A 26 0.66 -3.99 -1.62
CA ILE A 26 0.31 -3.54 -0.27
C ILE A 26 1.56 -3.04 0.48
N VAL A 27 2.66 -3.80 0.44
CA VAL A 27 3.91 -3.40 1.09
C VAL A 27 4.45 -2.11 0.48
N LYS A 28 4.49 -2.01 -0.85
CA LYS A 28 4.96 -0.81 -1.56
C LYS A 28 4.13 0.42 -1.22
N TRP A 29 2.80 0.27 -1.16
CA TRP A 29 1.90 1.35 -0.77
C TRP A 29 2.17 1.82 0.67
N ARG A 30 2.34 0.88 1.60
CA ARG A 30 2.62 1.19 3.01
C ARG A 30 3.97 1.87 3.22
N VAL A 31 5.02 1.44 2.54
CA VAL A 31 6.33 2.11 2.59
C VAL A 31 6.21 3.55 2.09
N LYS A 32 5.50 3.76 0.98
CA LYS A 32 5.28 5.11 0.42
C LYS A 32 4.51 6.03 1.36
N GLU A 33 3.58 5.50 2.14
CA GLU A 33 2.86 6.27 3.18
C GLU A 33 3.82 6.77 4.26
N TYR A 34 4.67 5.89 4.79
CA TYR A 34 5.67 6.26 5.80
C TYR A 34 6.71 7.27 5.28
N GLU A 35 7.18 7.10 4.04
CA GLU A 35 8.12 8.04 3.43
C GLU A 35 7.53 9.46 3.36
N ARG A 36 6.23 9.59 3.04
CA ARG A 36 5.54 10.89 3.02
C ARG A 36 5.42 11.51 4.40
N GLU A 37 5.09 10.73 5.43
CA GLU A 37 5.05 11.23 6.81
C GLU A 37 6.43 11.71 7.28
N GLN A 38 7.48 10.95 6.96
CA GLN A 38 8.86 11.32 7.27
C GLN A 38 9.30 12.60 6.54
N GLU A 39 8.92 12.75 5.27
CA GLU A 39 9.20 13.95 4.49
C GLU A 39 8.50 15.19 5.07
N ALA A 40 7.21 15.08 5.41
CA ALA A 40 6.47 16.16 6.05
C ALA A 40 7.08 16.61 7.39
N LEU A 41 7.53 15.65 8.22
CA LEU A 41 8.24 15.93 9.47
C LEU A 41 9.60 16.61 9.23
N ARG A 42 10.35 16.17 8.21
CA ARG A 42 11.63 16.78 7.84
C ARG A 42 11.47 18.21 7.33
N ASP A 43 10.44 18.48 6.53
CA ASP A 43 10.16 19.81 6.01
C ASP A 43 9.71 20.77 7.11
N TYR A 44 8.93 20.31 8.08
CA TYR A 44 8.58 21.09 9.27
C TYR A 44 9.83 21.53 10.05
N ILE A 45 10.79 20.63 10.28
CA ILE A 45 12.04 20.95 10.97
C ILE A 45 12.94 21.89 10.15
N LYS A 46 12.98 21.75 8.83
CA LYS A 46 13.81 22.61 7.95
C LYS A 46 13.30 24.03 7.81
N THR A 47 12.01 24.24 8.03
CA THR A 47 11.34 25.55 7.84
C THR A 47 11.23 26.34 9.15
N ALA A 48 11.58 25.73 10.29
CA ALA A 48 11.68 26.37 11.61
C ALA A 48 13.10 26.92 11.85
#